data_AF-A0A6J3GZ08-F1
#
_entry.id   AF-A0A6J3GZ08-F1
#
_cell.length_a   1.000
_cell.length_b   1.000
_cell.length_c   1.000
_cell.angle_alpha   90.00
_cell.angle_beta   90.00
_cell.angle_gamma   90.00
#
_symmetry.space_group_name_H-M   'P 1'
#
loop_
_entity.id
_entity.type
_entity.pdbx_description
1 polymer ?
#
loop_
_entity_poly.entity_id
_entity_poly.type
_entity_poly.pdbx_seq_one_letter_code
_entity_poly.pdbx_strand_id
1 'polypeptide(L)'
;MEKLHRIVAAQLESMVSNSNGFPWELVIWAGVIGFFAIPLFLWRSFRSVRSRLYEGREKKLAVELCEQMKEKCKLLEKFSFLQKSCEGYERESSLQDVSFEKQAAEAHSLEAACENLNRCISEMEDEIPYLKKELKEEKYKHSRQHQLVADISEIRQSLEDLSKSLKFQLAEAKMPLNIFQMNGEQLKIVIKDALNENSRLQESQEHLLQEAEVWKEQVSELNKQKIISEDSEVHTEQVLNDKDHHIKTLTKHLLNMKDWAAVLGDDMMDDHNSKVEMKSESESGASLADPPKGALKKLMHAAKLNASLKSVEGERNQIYIQLPETDKTEKQLMGHIKHLQPEQASLQSGNTDFESENQKLQQKLEVMTELHEEMTIRLYKTFTVEENDQLERQGKLSKQDEYISYTTDQLDKYRKQAQHLEEELERMILSYQEQVLLLKKKAHDNWLAAQTAEINLNGLRKENAKYRQKLADTEMKFNFLQKYPSAVDVPNTGFGRESPVWSFST
;
A
#
# COMPACT_ATOMS: atom_id res chain seq x y z
N MET A 1 26.37 -21.48 51.24
CA MET A 1 25.75 -21.26 49.91
C MET A 1 24.92 -22.46 49.46
N GLU A 2 25.46 -23.68 49.34
CA GLU A 2 24.74 -24.84 48.77
C GLU A 2 23.40 -25.20 49.45
N LYS A 3 23.29 -25.07 50.78
CA LYS A 3 22.03 -25.31 51.49
C LYS A 3 20.92 -24.32 51.11
N LEU A 4 21.25 -23.07 50.79
CA LEU A 4 20.26 -22.09 50.30
C LEU A 4 19.79 -22.47 48.88
N HIS A 5 20.71 -22.85 47.99
CA HIS A 5 20.36 -23.24 46.62
C HIS A 5 19.42 -24.45 46.57
N ARG A 6 19.60 -25.47 47.44
CA ARG A 6 18.70 -26.63 47.49
C ARG A 6 17.30 -26.29 48.03
N ILE A 7 17.21 -25.38 49.00
CA ILE A 7 15.91 -24.92 49.54
C ILE A 7 15.17 -24.10 48.46
N VAL A 8 15.86 -23.17 47.80
CA VAL A 8 15.27 -22.37 46.71
C VAL A 8 14.85 -23.24 45.53
N ALA A 9 15.64 -24.24 45.14
CA ALA A 9 15.27 -25.19 44.08
C ALA A 9 14.00 -25.98 44.42
N ALA A 10 13.94 -26.62 45.60
CA ALA A 10 12.76 -27.37 46.03
C ALA A 10 11.50 -26.48 46.18
N GLN A 11 11.68 -25.22 46.56
CA GLN A 11 10.60 -24.25 46.69
C GLN A 11 10.09 -23.73 45.34
N LEU A 12 10.96 -23.68 44.31
CA LEU A 12 10.57 -23.39 42.94
C LEU A 12 9.84 -24.57 42.28
N GLU A 13 10.35 -25.79 42.48
CA GLU A 13 9.84 -27.04 41.89
C GLU A 13 8.44 -27.43 42.45
N SER A 14 8.18 -27.13 43.73
CA SER A 14 6.85 -27.24 44.34
C SER A 14 5.85 -26.16 43.91
N MET A 15 6.33 -25.00 43.44
CA MET A 15 5.47 -23.93 42.91
C MET A 15 4.99 -24.22 41.48
N VAL A 16 5.81 -24.90 40.67
CA VAL A 16 5.48 -25.28 39.28
C VAL A 16 4.44 -26.41 39.21
N SER A 17 4.34 -27.26 40.24
CA SER A 17 3.50 -28.47 40.20
C SER A 17 2.04 -28.30 40.67
N ASN A 18 1.67 -27.14 41.25
CA ASN A 18 0.40 -26.98 42.00
C ASN A 18 -0.53 -25.85 41.49
N SER A 19 -0.66 -25.67 40.17
CA SER A 19 -1.60 -24.66 39.60
C SER A 19 -2.57 -25.17 38.52
N ASN A 20 -2.59 -26.46 38.19
CA ASN A 20 -3.57 -27.05 37.28
C ASN A 20 -4.68 -27.77 38.07
N GLY A 21 -5.87 -27.16 38.14
CA GLY A 21 -7.01 -27.80 38.82
C GLY A 21 -8.31 -26.99 38.96
N PHE A 22 -8.39 -25.74 38.48
CA PHE A 22 -9.68 -25.03 38.44
C PHE A 22 -10.39 -25.32 37.10
N PRO A 23 -11.61 -25.90 37.09
CA PRO A 23 -12.26 -26.38 35.88
C PRO A 23 -12.92 -25.22 35.12
N TRP A 24 -12.09 -24.44 34.41
CA TRP A 24 -12.55 -23.34 33.56
C TRP A 24 -13.58 -23.79 32.50
N GLU A 25 -13.50 -25.05 32.05
CA GLU A 25 -14.53 -25.64 31.18
C GLU A 25 -15.92 -25.62 31.81
N LEU A 26 -16.08 -25.94 33.09
CA LEU A 26 -17.38 -25.88 33.77
C LEU A 26 -17.87 -24.43 33.91
N VAL A 27 -16.97 -23.47 34.12
CA VAL A 27 -17.31 -22.04 34.16
C VAL A 27 -17.77 -21.54 32.78
N ILE A 28 -17.09 -21.97 31.71
CA ILE A 28 -17.44 -21.65 30.32
C ILE A 28 -18.78 -22.28 29.95
N TRP A 29 -19.00 -23.57 30.24
CA TRP A 29 -20.28 -24.24 29.99
C TRP A 29 -21.44 -23.62 30.77
N ALA A 30 -21.24 -23.28 32.05
CA ALA A 30 -22.23 -22.56 32.85
C ALA A 30 -22.54 -21.16 32.27
N GLY A 31 -21.51 -20.44 31.81
CA GLY A 31 -21.64 -19.14 31.14
C GLY A 31 -22.43 -19.22 29.83
N VAL A 32 -22.12 -20.21 28.98
CA VAL A 32 -22.81 -20.44 27.70
C VAL A 32 -24.28 -20.84 27.93
N ILE A 33 -24.56 -21.76 28.87
CA ILE A 33 -25.93 -22.16 29.22
C ILE A 33 -26.72 -20.96 29.78
N GLY A 34 -26.11 -20.15 30.64
CA GLY A 34 -26.70 -18.92 31.15
C GLY A 34 -27.01 -17.90 30.04
N PHE A 35 -26.08 -17.70 29.11
CA PHE A 35 -26.23 -16.78 27.98
C PHE A 35 -27.40 -17.16 27.06
N PHE A 36 -27.67 -18.45 26.85
CA PHE A 36 -28.85 -18.90 26.09
C PHE A 36 -30.15 -18.92 26.92
N ALA A 37 -30.07 -19.18 28.23
CA ALA A 37 -31.26 -19.23 29.09
C ALA A 37 -31.93 -17.85 29.28
N ILE A 38 -31.13 -16.78 29.43
CA ILE A 38 -31.63 -15.41 29.64
C ILE A 38 -32.57 -14.93 28.50
N PRO A 39 -32.18 -14.94 27.21
CA PRO A 39 -33.05 -14.50 26.11
C PRO A 39 -34.28 -15.40 25.94
N LEU A 40 -34.18 -16.72 26.22
CA LEU A 40 -35.33 -17.62 26.21
C LEU A 40 -36.34 -17.29 27.31
N PHE A 41 -35.87 -16.95 28.51
CA PHE A 41 -36.73 -16.53 29.63
C PHE A 41 -37.39 -15.17 29.38
N LEU A 42 -36.64 -14.21 28.82
CA LEU A 42 -37.16 -12.90 28.41
C LEU A 42 -38.19 -13.04 27.29
N TRP A 43 -37.94 -13.87 26.26
CA TRP A 43 -38.90 -14.16 25.19
C TRP A 43 -40.18 -14.80 25.72
N ARG A 44 -40.07 -15.78 26.64
CA ARG A 44 -41.25 -16.42 27.26
C ARG A 44 -42.05 -15.44 28.11
N SER A 45 -41.36 -14.57 28.85
CA SER A 45 -41.98 -13.50 29.66
C SER A 45 -42.69 -12.47 28.78
N PHE A 46 -42.04 -12.01 27.70
CA PHE A 46 -42.62 -11.07 26.74
C PHE A 46 -43.83 -11.67 26.03
N ARG A 47 -43.77 -12.94 25.60
CA ARG A 47 -44.92 -13.65 25.00
C ARG A 47 -46.08 -13.79 25.98
N SER A 48 -45.80 -14.05 27.26
CA SER A 48 -46.82 -14.12 28.32
C SER A 48 -47.50 -12.77 28.58
N VAL A 49 -46.71 -11.70 28.74
CA VAL A 49 -47.24 -10.32 28.91
C VAL A 49 -48.05 -9.89 27.69
N ARG A 50 -47.54 -10.16 26.47
CA ARG A 50 -48.24 -9.85 25.23
C ARG A 50 -49.55 -10.64 25.10
N SER A 51 -49.59 -11.91 25.53
CA SER A 51 -50.82 -12.70 25.59
C SER A 51 -51.87 -12.08 26.53
N ARG A 52 -51.47 -11.68 27.75
CA ARG A 52 -52.37 -11.01 28.70
C ARG A 52 -52.87 -9.65 28.19
N LEU A 53 -52.04 -8.89 27.48
CA LEU A 53 -52.44 -7.61 26.88
C LEU A 53 -53.42 -7.79 25.73
N TYR A 54 -53.27 -8.84 24.91
CA TYR A 54 -54.27 -9.19 23.90
C TYR A 54 -55.57 -9.67 24.54
N GLU A 55 -55.52 -10.60 25.48
CA GLU A 55 -56.70 -11.13 26.18
C GLU A 55 -57.49 -10.02 26.92
N GLY A 56 -56.80 -9.02 27.49
CA GLY A 56 -57.44 -7.85 28.09
C GLY A 56 -58.13 -6.92 27.08
N ARG A 57 -57.52 -6.70 25.91
CA ARG A 57 -58.13 -5.91 24.82
C ARG A 57 -59.30 -6.66 24.17
N GLU A 58 -59.16 -7.96 23.97
CA GLU A 58 -60.18 -8.84 23.41
C GLU A 58 -61.40 -8.92 24.31
N LYS A 59 -61.22 -9.08 25.64
CA LYS A 59 -62.32 -9.01 26.61
C LYS A 59 -63.01 -7.64 26.63
N LYS A 60 -62.26 -6.53 26.52
CA LYS A 60 -62.86 -5.19 26.44
C LYS A 60 -63.71 -5.03 25.16
N LEU A 61 -63.14 -5.39 24.01
CA LEU A 61 -63.85 -5.34 22.72
C LEU A 61 -65.07 -6.27 22.70
N ALA A 62 -64.98 -7.47 23.29
CA ALA A 62 -66.09 -8.40 23.38
C ALA A 62 -67.26 -7.85 24.24
N VAL A 63 -66.96 -7.14 25.34
CA VAL A 63 -67.99 -6.46 26.15
C VAL A 63 -68.64 -5.32 25.36
N GLU A 64 -67.84 -4.46 24.72
CA GLU A 64 -68.30 -3.30 23.95
C GLU A 64 -69.15 -3.70 22.73
N LEU A 65 -68.74 -4.77 22.03
CA LEU A 65 -69.49 -5.35 20.91
C LEU A 65 -70.77 -6.06 21.40
N CYS A 66 -70.74 -6.74 22.55
CA CYS A 66 -71.94 -7.35 23.14
C CYS A 66 -72.95 -6.32 23.65
N GLU A 67 -72.48 -5.18 24.17
CA GLU A 67 -73.32 -4.04 24.56
C GLU A 67 -74.01 -3.42 23.34
N GLN A 68 -73.25 -3.09 22.28
CA GLN A 68 -73.84 -2.63 21.01
C GLN A 68 -74.80 -3.64 20.40
N MET A 69 -74.47 -4.94 20.42
CA MET A 69 -75.36 -6.00 19.94
C MET A 69 -76.66 -6.05 20.74
N LYS A 70 -76.60 -5.88 22.07
CA LYS A 70 -77.77 -5.85 22.95
C LYS A 70 -78.63 -4.61 22.72
N GLU A 71 -78.04 -3.45 22.43
CA GLU A 71 -78.77 -2.24 22.03
C GLU A 71 -79.44 -2.40 20.67
N LYS A 72 -78.74 -2.95 19.68
CA LYS A 72 -79.30 -3.24 18.36
C LYS A 72 -80.44 -4.28 18.44
N CYS A 73 -80.32 -5.30 19.27
CA CYS A 73 -81.41 -6.24 19.54
C CYS A 73 -82.60 -5.58 20.24
N LYS A 74 -82.39 -4.70 21.23
CA LYS A 74 -83.50 -3.92 21.85
C LYS A 74 -84.18 -2.98 20.86
N LEU A 75 -83.43 -2.37 19.94
CA LEU A 75 -84.00 -1.54 18.87
C LEU A 75 -84.79 -2.38 17.86
N LEU A 76 -84.29 -3.55 17.47
CA LEU A 76 -85.01 -4.51 16.63
C LEU A 76 -86.27 -5.05 17.30
N GLU A 77 -86.22 -5.32 18.61
CA GLU A 77 -87.39 -5.75 19.38
C GLU A 77 -88.47 -4.65 19.42
N LYS A 78 -88.09 -3.40 19.71
CA LYS A 78 -88.98 -2.24 19.60
C LYS A 78 -89.52 -2.02 18.18
N PHE A 79 -88.69 -2.21 17.16
CA PHE A 79 -89.11 -2.11 15.76
C PHE A 79 -90.11 -3.23 15.41
N SER A 80 -89.89 -4.46 15.89
CA SER A 80 -90.82 -5.57 15.71
C SER A 80 -92.15 -5.39 16.47
N PHE A 81 -92.11 -4.72 17.62
CA PHE A 81 -93.30 -4.33 18.38
C PHE A 81 -94.08 -3.26 17.61
N LEU A 82 -93.42 -2.20 17.14
CA LEU A 82 -94.04 -1.17 16.29
C LEU A 82 -94.60 -1.76 15.00
N GLN A 83 -93.87 -2.64 14.32
CA GLN A 83 -94.35 -3.33 13.13
C GLN A 83 -95.60 -4.19 13.43
N LYS A 84 -95.60 -4.98 14.52
CA LYS A 84 -96.80 -5.71 14.94
C LYS A 84 -97.96 -4.81 15.34
N SER A 85 -97.70 -3.64 15.92
CA SER A 85 -98.72 -2.65 16.23
C SER A 85 -99.29 -1.99 14.97
N CYS A 86 -98.47 -1.72 13.95
CA CYS A 86 -98.92 -1.24 12.64
C CYS A 86 -99.72 -2.31 11.88
N GLU A 87 -99.22 -3.55 11.82
CA GLU A 87 -99.96 -4.70 11.26
C GLU A 87 -101.22 -5.05 12.08
N GLY A 88 -101.33 -4.58 13.32
CA GLY A 88 -102.54 -4.60 14.14
C GLY A 88 -103.52 -3.51 13.70
N TYR A 89 -103.07 -2.26 13.66
CA TYR A 89 -103.86 -1.09 13.26
C TYR A 89 -104.38 -1.18 11.82
N GLU A 90 -103.60 -1.68 10.86
CA GLU A 90 -104.08 -1.94 9.49
C GLU A 90 -105.14 -3.06 9.42
N ARG A 91 -105.13 -4.00 10.38
CA ARG A 91 -106.13 -5.07 10.46
C ARG A 91 -107.40 -4.59 11.17
N GLU A 92 -107.27 -3.68 12.14
CA GLU A 92 -108.38 -3.07 12.89
C GLU A 92 -109.02 -1.89 12.14
N SER A 93 -108.33 -1.26 11.17
CA SER A 93 -108.89 -0.20 10.31
C SER A 93 -110.02 -0.64 9.37
N SER A 94 -110.35 -1.94 9.35
CA SER A 94 -111.48 -2.49 8.60
C SER A 94 -112.76 -2.68 9.43
N LEU A 95 -112.78 -2.33 10.73
CA LEU A 95 -113.95 -2.55 11.59
C LEU A 95 -114.16 -1.49 12.70
N GLN A 96 -114.91 -0.44 12.34
CA GLN A 96 -115.89 0.28 13.19
C GLN A 96 -115.40 1.25 14.31
N ASP A 97 -115.25 2.52 13.90
CA ASP A 97 -116.04 3.70 14.32
C ASP A 97 -116.13 4.20 15.80
N VAL A 98 -116.04 5.54 15.94
CA VAL A 98 -116.37 6.43 17.09
C VAL A 98 -115.45 6.50 18.34
N SER A 99 -114.66 7.58 18.46
CA SER A 99 -114.72 8.54 19.61
C SER A 99 -113.90 9.83 19.39
N PHE A 100 -114.59 10.92 19.02
CA PHE A 100 -114.00 12.11 18.39
C PHE A 100 -113.48 13.22 19.34
N GLU A 101 -112.80 12.88 20.45
CA GLU A 101 -112.23 13.92 21.33
C GLU A 101 -110.89 13.52 21.96
N LYS A 102 -110.75 12.28 22.44
CA LYS A 102 -109.45 11.76 22.90
C LYS A 102 -108.50 11.47 21.73
N GLN A 103 -109.06 10.99 20.62
CA GLN A 103 -108.33 10.70 19.39
C GLN A 103 -107.72 11.95 18.74
N ALA A 104 -108.30 13.14 18.95
CA ALA A 104 -107.75 14.40 18.43
C ALA A 104 -106.48 14.85 19.17
N ALA A 105 -106.43 14.70 20.49
CA ALA A 105 -105.22 15.00 21.28
C ALA A 105 -104.10 13.99 21.01
N GLU A 106 -104.44 12.70 20.90
CA GLU A 106 -103.48 11.66 20.55
C GLU A 106 -102.99 11.84 19.09
N ALA A 107 -103.88 12.16 18.14
CA ALA A 107 -103.53 12.49 16.76
C ALA A 107 -102.62 13.72 16.65
N HIS A 108 -102.91 14.84 17.31
CA HIS A 108 -102.02 16.01 17.28
C HIS A 108 -100.65 15.74 17.94
N SER A 109 -100.58 14.87 18.97
CA SER A 109 -99.30 14.46 19.54
C SER A 109 -98.49 13.54 18.60
N LEU A 110 -99.17 12.68 17.84
CA LEU A 110 -98.57 11.84 16.81
C LEU A 110 -98.17 12.66 15.57
N GLU A 111 -98.97 13.65 15.18
CA GLU A 111 -98.70 14.61 14.10
C GLU A 111 -97.44 15.42 14.43
N ALA A 112 -97.35 16.00 15.63
CA ALA A 112 -96.15 16.66 16.10
C ALA A 112 -94.94 15.70 16.21
N ALA A 113 -95.15 14.43 16.55
CA ALA A 113 -94.08 13.43 16.54
C ALA A 113 -93.62 13.10 15.10
N CYS A 114 -94.53 13.00 14.14
CA CYS A 114 -94.26 12.80 12.72
C CYS A 114 -93.56 14.02 12.09
N GLU A 115 -93.97 15.25 12.42
CA GLU A 115 -93.27 16.47 11.98
C GLU A 115 -91.84 16.54 12.54
N ASN A 116 -91.66 16.24 13.82
CA ASN A 116 -90.32 16.16 14.42
C ASN A 116 -89.47 15.05 13.80
N LEU A 117 -90.05 13.89 13.51
CA LEU A 117 -89.36 12.77 12.86
C LEU A 117 -89.01 13.08 11.41
N ASN A 118 -89.91 13.73 10.65
CA ASN A 118 -89.64 14.20 9.29
C ASN A 118 -88.56 15.28 9.26
N ARG A 119 -88.54 16.19 10.26
CA ARG A 119 -87.45 17.15 10.44
C ARG A 119 -86.12 16.46 10.69
N CYS A 120 -86.06 15.48 11.60
CA CYS A 120 -84.84 14.71 11.83
C CYS A 120 -84.43 13.85 10.62
N ILE A 121 -85.38 13.35 9.81
CA ILE A 121 -85.06 12.68 8.54
C ILE A 121 -84.43 13.68 7.57
N SER A 122 -84.99 14.88 7.40
CA SER A 122 -84.42 15.92 6.53
C SER A 122 -83.03 16.36 6.99
N GLU A 123 -82.84 16.56 8.30
CA GLU A 123 -81.54 16.88 8.90
C GLU A 123 -80.51 15.75 8.62
N MET A 124 -80.89 14.47 8.75
CA MET A 124 -80.03 13.34 8.40
C MET A 124 -79.78 13.20 6.88
N GLU A 125 -80.76 13.47 6.03
CA GLU A 125 -80.62 13.45 4.57
C GLU A 125 -79.65 14.53 4.09
N ASP A 126 -79.56 15.68 4.76
CA ASP A 126 -78.58 16.73 4.51
C ASP A 126 -77.19 16.43 5.10
N GLU A 127 -77.09 15.70 6.22
CA GLU A 127 -75.79 15.26 6.79
C GLU A 127 -75.13 14.13 5.98
N ILE A 128 -75.91 13.20 5.43
CA ILE A 128 -75.43 12.08 4.60
C ILE A 128 -74.48 12.51 3.47
N PRO A 129 -74.78 13.51 2.60
CA PRO A 129 -73.87 13.94 1.55
C PRO A 129 -72.60 14.61 2.10
N TYR A 130 -72.67 15.30 3.24
CA TYR A 130 -71.49 15.86 3.90
C TYR A 130 -70.54 14.75 4.38
N LEU A 131 -71.05 13.79 5.17
CA LEU A 131 -70.26 12.65 5.66
C LEU A 131 -69.74 11.78 4.50
N LYS A 132 -70.50 11.65 3.41
CA LYS A 132 -70.08 10.94 2.18
C LYS A 132 -68.96 11.66 1.42
N LYS A 133 -68.89 13.00 1.50
CA LYS A 133 -67.78 13.79 0.95
C LYS A 133 -66.53 13.61 1.80
N GLU A 134 -66.65 13.72 3.12
CA GLU A 134 -65.54 13.57 4.07
C GLU A 134 -64.95 12.15 4.03
N LEU A 135 -65.79 11.11 3.98
CA LEU A 135 -65.36 9.72 3.79
C LEU A 135 -64.58 9.49 2.48
N LYS A 136 -64.96 10.18 1.39
CA LYS A 136 -64.21 10.13 0.13
C LYS A 136 -62.85 10.81 0.27
N GLU A 137 -62.81 11.99 0.89
CA GLU A 137 -61.57 12.73 1.11
C GLU A 137 -60.58 11.94 1.99
N GLU A 138 -61.05 11.34 3.08
CA GLU A 138 -60.23 10.46 3.93
C GLU A 138 -59.75 9.21 3.19
N LYS A 139 -60.56 8.61 2.30
CA LYS A 139 -60.08 7.51 1.44
C LYS A 139 -58.94 7.96 0.50
N TYR A 140 -59.01 9.16 -0.08
CA TYR A 140 -57.92 9.71 -0.89
C TYR A 140 -56.66 10.00 -0.05
N LYS A 141 -56.81 10.59 1.15
CA LYS A 141 -55.69 10.81 2.09
C LYS A 141 -55.04 9.50 2.51
N HIS A 142 -55.84 8.48 2.86
CA HIS A 142 -55.34 7.17 3.28
C HIS A 142 -54.62 6.44 2.14
N SER A 143 -55.15 6.49 0.90
CA SER A 143 -54.45 5.97 -0.28
C SER A 143 -53.12 6.68 -0.52
N ARG A 144 -53.07 8.01 -0.38
CA ARG A 144 -51.82 8.78 -0.50
C ARG A 144 -50.81 8.44 0.62
N GLN A 145 -51.27 8.25 1.85
CA GLN A 145 -50.43 7.79 2.95
C GLN A 145 -49.88 6.38 2.69
N HIS A 146 -50.69 5.46 2.18
CA HIS A 146 -50.25 4.10 1.84
C HIS A 146 -49.16 4.11 0.75
N GLN A 147 -49.28 4.98 -0.26
CA GLN A 147 -48.22 5.17 -1.26
C GLN A 147 -46.93 5.67 -0.61
N LEU A 148 -46.99 6.75 0.19
CA LEU A 148 -45.81 7.28 0.89
C LEU A 148 -45.15 6.24 1.81
N VAL A 149 -45.92 5.38 2.46
CA VAL A 149 -45.39 4.28 3.28
C VAL A 149 -44.67 3.22 2.42
N ALA A 150 -45.19 2.92 1.22
CA ALA A 150 -44.52 2.05 0.27
C ALA A 150 -43.18 2.66 -0.20
N ASP A 151 -43.20 3.92 -0.65
CA ASP A 151 -42.01 4.65 -1.12
C ASP A 151 -40.92 4.71 0.00
N ILE A 152 -41.32 5.03 1.23
CA ILE A 152 -40.42 5.03 2.41
C ILE A 152 -39.87 3.62 2.69
N SER A 153 -40.67 2.56 2.46
CA SER A 153 -40.23 1.18 2.68
C SER A 153 -39.16 0.74 1.66
N GLU A 154 -39.25 1.21 0.41
CA GLU A 154 -38.29 0.97 -0.66
C GLU A 154 -36.98 1.74 -0.42
N ILE A 155 -37.07 3.02 -0.02
CA ILE A 155 -35.91 3.82 0.39
C ILE A 155 -35.19 3.17 1.59
N ARG A 156 -35.95 2.69 2.59
CA ARG A 156 -35.36 1.97 3.74
C ARG A 156 -34.65 0.68 3.30
N GLN A 157 -35.24 -0.08 2.37
CA GLN A 157 -34.66 -1.33 1.89
C GLN A 157 -33.36 -1.10 1.11
N SER A 158 -33.38 -0.18 0.13
CA SER A 158 -32.18 0.19 -0.62
C SER A 158 -31.06 0.73 0.27
N LEU A 159 -31.38 1.53 1.30
CA LEU A 159 -30.40 2.02 2.27
C LEU A 159 -29.84 0.91 3.17
N GLU A 160 -30.65 -0.10 3.50
CA GLU A 160 -30.19 -1.29 4.24
C GLU A 160 -29.24 -2.14 3.37
N ASP A 161 -29.52 -2.30 2.08
CA ASP A 161 -28.69 -3.06 1.15
C ASP A 161 -27.39 -2.31 0.80
N LEU A 162 -27.41 -0.98 0.69
CA LEU A 162 -26.22 -0.14 0.66
C LEU A 162 -25.39 -0.30 1.95
N SER A 163 -26.02 -0.38 3.12
CA SER A 163 -25.31 -0.63 4.39
C SER A 163 -24.64 -2.02 4.43
N LYS A 164 -25.29 -3.06 3.87
CA LYS A 164 -24.70 -4.40 3.72
C LYS A 164 -23.51 -4.38 2.76
N SER A 165 -23.65 -3.73 1.60
CA SER A 165 -22.57 -3.56 0.61
C SER A 165 -21.36 -2.83 1.20
N LEU A 166 -21.58 -1.71 1.90
CA LEU A 166 -20.51 -0.95 2.55
C LEU A 166 -19.81 -1.77 3.65
N LYS A 167 -20.54 -2.57 4.43
CA LYS A 167 -19.94 -3.51 5.39
C LYS A 167 -19.10 -4.60 4.72
N PHE A 168 -19.52 -5.09 3.56
CA PHE A 168 -18.73 -6.04 2.78
C PHE A 168 -17.44 -5.39 2.25
N GLN A 169 -17.53 -4.21 1.62
CA GLN A 169 -16.36 -3.45 1.16
C GLN A 169 -15.39 -3.10 2.32
N LEU A 170 -15.91 -2.75 3.50
CA LEU A 170 -15.09 -2.52 4.70
C LEU A 170 -14.34 -3.80 5.14
N ALA A 171 -14.99 -4.96 5.08
CA ALA A 171 -14.38 -6.24 5.42
C ALA A 171 -13.32 -6.65 4.38
N GLU A 172 -13.61 -6.45 3.09
CA GLU A 172 -12.71 -6.70 1.98
C GLU A 172 -11.46 -5.81 2.07
N ALA A 173 -11.63 -4.50 2.30
CA ALA A 173 -10.54 -3.54 2.45
C ALA A 173 -9.69 -3.73 3.72
N LYS A 174 -10.20 -4.45 4.74
CA LYS A 174 -9.47 -4.70 6.00
C LYS A 174 -8.24 -5.59 5.81
N MET A 175 -8.31 -6.57 4.92
CA MET A 175 -7.19 -7.49 4.66
C MET A 175 -5.98 -6.80 4.01
N PRO A 176 -6.10 -6.06 2.89
CA PRO A 176 -4.97 -5.32 2.33
C PRO A 176 -4.46 -4.23 3.28
N LEU A 177 -5.32 -3.56 4.05
CA LEU A 177 -4.87 -2.58 5.06
C LEU A 177 -3.96 -3.22 6.12
N ASN A 178 -4.32 -4.40 6.63
CA ASN A 178 -3.47 -5.14 7.56
C ASN A 178 -2.13 -5.56 6.91
N ILE A 179 -2.14 -5.98 5.64
CA ILE A 179 -0.91 -6.33 4.90
C ILE A 179 -0.02 -5.09 4.74
N PHE A 180 -0.57 -3.94 4.38
CA PHE A 180 0.18 -2.67 4.32
C PHE A 180 0.77 -2.28 5.68
N GLN A 181 0.03 -2.47 6.78
CA GLN A 181 0.55 -2.23 8.12
C GLN A 181 1.72 -3.16 8.45
N MET A 182 1.58 -4.47 8.24
CA MET A 182 2.64 -5.46 8.49
C MET A 182 3.89 -5.17 7.65
N ASN A 183 3.73 -4.83 6.37
CA ASN A 183 4.83 -4.45 5.48
C ASN A 183 5.52 -3.15 5.95
N GLY A 184 4.75 -2.17 6.44
CA GLY A 184 5.29 -0.95 7.03
C GLY A 184 6.09 -1.18 8.31
N GLU A 185 5.63 -2.10 9.17
CA GLU A 185 6.36 -2.53 10.37
C GLU A 185 7.65 -3.28 10.01
N GLN A 186 7.63 -4.18 9.03
CA GLN A 186 8.82 -4.86 8.51
C GLN A 186 9.83 -3.87 7.91
N LEU A 187 9.38 -2.93 7.05
CA LEU A 187 10.24 -1.92 6.45
C LEU A 187 10.90 -1.03 7.51
N LYS A 188 10.18 -0.71 8.59
CA LYS A 188 10.72 0.05 9.73
C LYS A 188 11.83 -0.71 10.47
N ILE A 189 11.75 -2.04 10.57
CA ILE A 189 12.83 -2.88 11.11
C ILE A 189 14.03 -2.85 10.18
N VAL A 190 13.84 -3.11 8.88
CA VAL A 190 14.93 -3.10 7.87
C VAL A 190 15.65 -1.75 7.83
N ILE A 191 14.92 -0.63 7.87
CA ILE A 191 15.53 0.71 7.94
C ILE A 191 16.35 0.89 9.22
N LYS A 192 15.86 0.40 10.36
CA LYS A 192 16.59 0.50 11.64
C LYS A 192 17.87 -0.34 11.60
N ASP A 193 17.83 -1.54 11.06
CA ASP A 193 18.99 -2.42 10.96
C ASP A 193 20.03 -1.87 9.97
N ALA A 194 19.59 -1.32 8.83
CA ALA A 194 20.47 -0.62 7.90
C ALA A 194 21.12 0.64 8.50
N LEU A 195 20.39 1.40 9.34
CA LEU A 195 20.96 2.52 10.08
C LEU A 195 22.02 2.07 11.10
N ASN A 196 21.75 0.98 11.84
CA ASN A 196 22.71 0.43 12.80
C ASN A 196 23.99 -0.05 12.10
N GLU A 197 23.87 -0.74 10.96
CA GLU A 197 25.04 -1.20 10.21
C GLU A 197 25.83 -0.04 9.59
N ASN A 198 25.13 1.00 9.11
CA ASN A 198 25.80 2.22 8.64
C ASN A 198 26.61 2.91 9.76
N SER A 199 26.08 2.98 10.99
CA SER A 199 26.84 3.49 12.14
C SER A 199 28.09 2.65 12.42
N ARG A 200 27.99 1.31 12.38
CA ARG A 200 29.14 0.40 12.57
C ARG A 200 30.18 0.53 11.47
N LEU A 201 29.75 0.73 10.22
CA LEU A 201 30.65 0.99 9.09
C LEU A 201 31.34 2.35 9.23
N GLN A 202 30.65 3.38 9.73
CA GLN A 202 31.25 4.67 10.03
C GLN A 202 32.30 4.57 11.16
N GLU A 203 31.99 3.89 12.26
CA GLU A 203 32.96 3.61 13.34
C GLU A 203 34.20 2.86 12.81
N SER A 204 33.98 1.85 11.94
CA SER A 204 35.08 1.12 11.28
C SER A 204 35.90 2.00 10.33
N GLN A 205 35.28 2.96 9.63
CA GLN A 205 35.97 3.91 8.76
C GLN A 205 36.83 4.87 9.59
N GLU A 206 36.31 5.38 10.70
CA GLU A 206 37.05 6.24 11.62
C GLU A 206 38.27 5.52 12.22
N HIS A 207 38.14 4.24 12.59
CA HIS A 207 39.27 3.41 13.05
C HIS A 207 40.35 3.22 11.97
N LEU A 208 39.95 2.89 10.73
CA LEU A 208 40.89 2.73 9.61
C LEU A 208 41.60 4.04 9.24
N LEU A 209 40.95 5.19 9.40
CA LEU A 209 41.59 6.50 9.23
C LEU A 209 42.64 6.76 10.31
N GLN A 210 42.35 6.44 11.57
CA GLN A 210 43.34 6.54 12.66
C GLN A 210 44.54 5.61 12.44
N GLU A 211 44.32 4.36 12.01
CA GLU A 211 45.41 3.46 11.63
C GLU A 211 46.25 4.03 10.49
N ALA A 212 45.62 4.59 9.44
CA ALA A 212 46.32 5.19 8.32
C ALA A 212 47.17 6.42 8.72
N GLU A 213 46.70 7.22 9.69
CA GLU A 213 47.50 8.30 10.28
C GLU A 213 48.72 7.77 11.05
N VAL A 214 48.56 6.72 11.86
CA VAL A 214 49.68 6.07 12.57
C VAL A 214 50.70 5.49 11.58
N TRP A 215 50.25 4.81 10.52
CA TRP A 215 51.15 4.31 9.47
C TRP A 215 51.89 5.44 8.74
N LYS A 216 51.22 6.57 8.49
CA LYS A 216 51.84 7.77 7.90
C LYS A 216 52.92 8.36 8.81
N GLU A 217 52.69 8.40 10.12
CA GLU A 217 53.72 8.81 11.10
C GLU A 217 54.92 7.86 11.09
N GLN A 218 54.70 6.54 11.13
CA GLN A 218 55.76 5.53 11.06
C GLN A 218 56.58 5.64 9.78
N VAL A 219 55.94 5.80 8.63
CA VAL A 219 56.62 6.03 7.34
C VAL A 219 57.43 7.33 7.38
N SER A 220 56.91 8.40 7.98
CA SER A 220 57.65 9.66 8.14
C SER A 220 58.90 9.51 9.01
N GLU A 221 58.84 8.68 10.06
CA GLU A 221 59.96 8.42 10.95
C GLU A 221 61.03 7.52 10.29
N LEU A 222 60.60 6.45 9.61
CA LEU A 222 61.49 5.62 8.79
C LEU A 222 62.18 6.45 7.69
N ASN A 223 61.49 7.44 7.10
CA ASN A 223 62.09 8.33 6.13
C ASN A 223 63.14 9.28 6.75
N LYS A 224 62.96 9.74 7.99
CA LYS A 224 64.02 10.48 8.72
C LYS A 224 65.23 9.58 8.99
N GLN A 225 65.01 8.36 9.47
CA GLN A 225 66.09 7.39 9.71
C GLN A 225 66.86 7.06 8.43
N LYS A 226 66.15 6.92 7.31
CA LYS A 226 66.73 6.75 5.98
C LYS A 226 67.67 7.91 5.62
N ILE A 227 67.21 9.16 5.73
CA ILE A 227 68.02 10.35 5.43
C ILE A 227 69.29 10.39 6.30
N ILE A 228 69.18 10.09 7.60
CA ILE A 228 70.34 10.03 8.51
C ILE A 228 71.35 8.94 8.08
N SER A 229 70.85 7.81 7.58
CA SER A 229 71.71 6.74 7.04
C SER A 229 72.38 7.13 5.72
N GLU A 230 71.66 7.82 4.81
CA GLU A 230 72.21 8.33 3.55
C GLU A 230 73.30 9.40 3.82
N ASP A 231 73.06 10.34 4.74
CA ASP A 231 74.07 11.33 5.17
C ASP A 231 75.33 10.67 5.78
N SER A 232 75.13 9.61 6.59
CA SER A 232 76.21 8.81 7.16
C SER A 232 77.02 8.10 6.07
N GLU A 233 76.36 7.49 5.09
CA GLU A 233 77.01 6.81 3.96
C GLU A 233 77.87 7.79 3.16
N VAL A 234 77.30 8.94 2.75
CA VAL A 234 78.01 10.01 2.05
C VAL A 234 79.23 10.51 2.84
N HIS A 235 79.09 10.69 4.16
CA HIS A 235 80.23 11.07 5.00
C HIS A 235 81.35 10.01 5.00
N THR A 236 81.00 8.72 5.09
CA THR A 236 82.00 7.64 5.04
C THR A 236 82.65 7.49 3.67
N GLU A 237 81.91 7.71 2.58
CA GLU A 237 82.45 7.69 1.22
C GLU A 237 83.39 8.89 0.96
N GLN A 238 83.09 10.06 1.51
CA GLN A 238 84.00 11.20 1.47
C GLN A 238 85.29 10.93 2.25
N VAL A 239 85.20 10.36 3.46
CA VAL A 239 86.39 9.92 4.24
C VAL A 239 87.18 8.82 3.52
N LEU A 240 86.51 7.96 2.75
CA LEU A 240 87.17 6.95 1.91
C LEU A 240 87.94 7.60 0.75
N ASN A 241 87.33 8.55 0.05
CA ASN A 241 87.96 9.31 -1.05
C ASN A 241 89.16 10.12 -0.57
N ASP A 242 89.09 10.77 0.61
CA ASP A 242 90.23 11.48 1.21
C ASP A 242 91.39 10.52 1.53
N LYS A 243 91.08 9.33 2.07
CA LYS A 243 92.08 8.28 2.32
C LYS A 243 92.69 7.74 1.02
N ASP A 244 91.89 7.52 -0.01
CA ASP A 244 92.37 7.10 -1.34
C ASP A 244 93.25 8.17 -1.99
N HIS A 245 92.90 9.46 -1.86
CA HIS A 245 93.80 10.55 -2.26
C HIS A 245 95.11 10.52 -1.46
N HIS A 246 95.08 10.31 -0.14
CA HIS A 246 96.29 10.18 0.66
C HIS A 246 97.15 8.99 0.22
N ILE A 247 96.54 7.83 -0.07
CA ILE A 247 97.23 6.66 -0.62
C ILE A 247 97.86 7.00 -1.97
N LYS A 248 97.11 7.60 -2.92
CA LYS A 248 97.64 8.04 -4.22
C LYS A 248 98.83 8.99 -4.09
N THR A 249 98.79 9.93 -3.14
CA THR A 249 99.91 10.84 -2.86
C THR A 249 101.13 10.07 -2.29
N LEU A 250 100.92 9.16 -1.35
CA LEU A 250 101.98 8.32 -0.78
C LEU A 250 102.60 7.38 -1.83
N THR A 251 101.78 6.74 -2.67
CA THR A 251 102.23 5.92 -3.80
C THR A 251 103.05 6.74 -4.78
N LYS A 252 102.64 7.99 -5.08
CA LYS A 252 103.43 8.90 -5.94
C LYS A 252 104.77 9.28 -5.30
N HIS A 253 104.80 9.56 -3.99
CA HIS A 253 106.06 9.79 -3.26
C HIS A 253 106.98 8.57 -3.25
N LEU A 254 106.43 7.36 -3.04
CA LEU A 254 107.17 6.10 -3.11
C LEU A 254 107.69 5.80 -4.52
N LEU A 255 106.90 6.10 -5.57
CA LEU A 255 107.33 5.93 -6.95
C LEU A 255 108.51 6.85 -7.26
N ASN A 256 108.38 8.15 -6.94
CA ASN A 256 109.49 9.09 -7.05
C ASN A 256 110.73 8.59 -6.29
N MET A 257 110.57 8.07 -5.06
CA MET A 257 111.66 7.54 -4.24
C MET A 257 112.28 6.24 -4.82
N LYS A 258 111.51 5.45 -5.56
CA LYS A 258 112.00 4.30 -6.34
C LYS A 258 112.79 4.75 -7.57
N ASP A 259 112.42 5.86 -8.21
CA ASP A 259 113.19 6.43 -9.30
C ASP A 259 114.56 6.96 -8.81
N TRP A 260 114.69 7.37 -7.54
CA TRP A 260 116.00 7.59 -6.89
C TRP A 260 116.78 6.29 -6.65
N ALA A 261 116.12 5.16 -6.39
CA ALA A 261 116.79 3.87 -6.22
C ALA A 261 117.35 3.32 -7.55
N ALA A 262 116.70 3.62 -8.67
CA ALA A 262 117.20 3.28 -10.01
C ALA A 262 118.46 4.08 -10.42
N VAL A 263 118.85 5.10 -9.64
CA VAL A 263 120.09 5.89 -9.83
C VAL A 263 121.24 5.35 -8.97
N LEU A 264 121.00 4.35 -8.09
CA LEU A 264 121.93 3.97 -7.01
C LEU A 264 122.15 2.44 -6.83
N GLY A 265 121.81 1.62 -7.82
CA GLY A 265 121.99 0.17 -7.72
C GLY A 265 122.26 -0.49 -9.08
N ASP A 266 123.53 -0.58 -9.45
CA ASP A 266 124.02 -1.40 -10.55
C ASP A 266 124.91 -2.53 -9.99
N ASP A 267 124.80 -3.70 -10.62
CA ASP A 267 125.62 -4.92 -10.49
C ASP A 267 125.85 -5.58 -9.10
N MET A 268 125.34 -6.81 -8.94
CA MET A 268 126.21 -7.97 -8.69
C MET A 268 125.48 -9.30 -8.87
N MET A 269 126.21 -10.25 -9.46
CA MET A 269 125.76 -11.54 -9.99
C MET A 269 125.90 -12.71 -8.98
N ASP A 270 125.00 -13.67 -9.16
CA ASP A 270 125.26 -15.13 -9.19
C ASP A 270 125.52 -15.98 -7.91
N ASP A 271 125.00 -17.21 -8.05
CA ASP A 271 125.60 -18.52 -7.72
C ASP A 271 125.16 -19.40 -6.53
N HIS A 272 124.92 -20.68 -6.90
CA HIS A 272 125.01 -21.95 -6.15
C HIS A 272 124.04 -22.18 -4.94
N ASN A 273 123.55 -23.40 -4.63
CA ASN A 273 124.04 -24.74 -4.96
C ASN A 273 123.01 -25.91 -4.77
N SER A 274 122.96 -26.86 -5.72
CA SER A 274 122.60 -28.30 -5.54
C SER A 274 121.16 -28.70 -5.06
N LYS A 275 120.66 -29.95 -5.22
CA LYS A 275 121.37 -31.25 -5.28
C LYS A 275 120.50 -32.45 -5.78
N VAL A 276 121.08 -33.34 -6.64
CA VAL A 276 120.90 -34.84 -6.69
C VAL A 276 119.54 -35.44 -7.14
N GLU A 277 119.36 -36.62 -7.79
CA GLU A 277 120.11 -37.64 -8.59
C GLU A 277 119.08 -38.70 -9.13
N MET A 278 119.33 -39.74 -9.95
CA MET A 278 120.50 -40.28 -10.70
C MET A 278 120.05 -41.08 -11.97
N LYS A 279 121.01 -41.39 -12.86
CA LYS A 279 121.30 -42.65 -13.62
C LYS A 279 120.24 -43.78 -13.76
N SER A 280 120.27 -44.62 -14.81
CA SER A 280 121.11 -44.73 -16.03
C SER A 280 120.65 -45.91 -16.90
N GLU A 281 120.87 -45.86 -18.23
CA GLU A 281 120.95 -47.07 -19.07
C GLU A 281 122.27 -47.11 -19.84
N SER A 282 122.80 -48.31 -20.06
CA SER A 282 124.05 -48.57 -20.76
C SER A 282 123.92 -49.88 -21.53
N GLU A 283 124.13 -49.82 -22.85
CA GLU A 283 123.93 -50.92 -23.78
C GLU A 283 125.27 -51.39 -24.34
N SER A 284 125.56 -52.70 -24.24
CA SER A 284 126.71 -53.32 -24.91
C SER A 284 126.56 -54.83 -24.98
N GLY A 285 126.90 -55.42 -26.13
CA GLY A 285 127.00 -56.87 -26.28
C GLY A 285 127.34 -57.29 -27.71
N ALA A 286 128.49 -57.93 -27.90
CA ALA A 286 128.89 -58.51 -29.18
C ALA A 286 129.61 -59.87 -29.01
N SER A 287 129.35 -60.76 -29.97
CA SER A 287 130.24 -61.82 -30.47
C SER A 287 130.32 -63.22 -29.78
N LEU A 288 129.84 -64.20 -30.55
CA LEU A 288 130.40 -65.55 -30.82
C LEU A 288 130.36 -66.75 -29.83
N ALA A 289 130.14 -67.91 -30.46
CA ALA A 289 130.45 -69.31 -30.11
C ALA A 289 129.38 -70.22 -29.44
N ASP A 290 128.88 -71.16 -30.25
CA ASP A 290 128.17 -72.42 -29.92
C ASP A 290 129.19 -73.49 -29.41
N PRO A 291 128.82 -74.67 -28.85
CA PRO A 291 127.62 -75.07 -28.08
C PRO A 291 128.03 -75.71 -26.69
N PRO A 292 127.13 -76.23 -25.82
CA PRO A 292 126.41 -77.49 -26.06
C PRO A 292 124.89 -77.41 -25.83
N LYS A 293 124.14 -77.99 -26.76
CA LYS A 293 122.66 -78.06 -26.74
C LYS A 293 122.14 -78.92 -25.58
N GLY A 294 121.74 -78.26 -24.49
CA GLY A 294 121.00 -78.90 -23.39
C GLY A 294 120.82 -77.96 -22.20
N ALA A 295 121.94 -77.57 -21.58
CA ALA A 295 121.94 -76.61 -20.48
C ALA A 295 121.53 -75.21 -20.95
N LEU A 296 122.10 -74.71 -22.05
CA LEU A 296 121.81 -73.36 -22.57
C LEU A 296 120.34 -73.16 -22.95
N LYS A 297 119.65 -74.19 -23.49
CA LYS A 297 118.20 -74.10 -23.75
C LYS A 297 117.39 -73.97 -22.45
N LYS A 298 117.74 -74.74 -21.40
CA LYS A 298 117.11 -74.62 -20.09
C LYS A 298 117.40 -73.26 -19.44
N LEU A 299 118.62 -72.76 -19.56
CA LEU A 299 119.05 -71.46 -19.01
C LEU A 299 118.43 -70.29 -19.79
N MET A 300 118.28 -70.38 -21.11
CA MET A 300 117.61 -69.37 -21.93
C MET A 300 116.08 -69.41 -21.77
N HIS A 301 115.48 -70.59 -21.60
CA HIS A 301 114.08 -70.68 -21.14
C HIS A 301 113.91 -70.13 -19.72
N ALA A 302 114.85 -70.38 -18.80
CA ALA A 302 114.82 -69.84 -17.45
C ALA A 302 115.06 -68.33 -17.42
N ALA A 303 115.92 -67.78 -18.26
CA ALA A 303 116.16 -66.35 -18.41
C ALA A 303 114.97 -65.64 -19.06
N LYS A 304 114.34 -66.26 -20.08
CA LYS A 304 113.10 -65.76 -20.67
C LYS A 304 111.93 -65.83 -19.69
N LEU A 305 111.83 -66.92 -18.92
CA LEU A 305 110.88 -67.05 -17.80
C LEU A 305 111.14 -65.99 -16.73
N ASN A 306 112.39 -65.72 -16.36
CA ASN A 306 112.76 -64.71 -15.36
C ASN A 306 112.52 -63.27 -15.86
N ALA A 307 112.70 -63.01 -17.16
CA ALA A 307 112.35 -61.74 -17.78
C ALA A 307 110.82 -61.54 -17.81
N SER A 308 110.04 -62.55 -18.21
CA SER A 308 108.58 -62.50 -18.12
C SER A 308 108.09 -62.43 -16.67
N LEU A 309 108.77 -63.11 -15.74
CA LEU A 309 108.46 -63.07 -14.31
C LEU A 309 108.70 -61.67 -13.76
N LYS A 310 109.80 -61.01 -14.14
CA LYS A 310 110.07 -59.60 -13.80
C LYS A 310 109.08 -58.62 -14.45
N SER A 311 108.64 -58.86 -15.68
CA SER A 311 107.57 -58.05 -16.31
C SER A 311 106.26 -58.19 -15.55
N VAL A 312 105.81 -59.42 -15.31
CA VAL A 312 104.58 -59.73 -14.56
C VAL A 312 104.68 -59.28 -13.10
N GLU A 313 105.87 -59.30 -12.49
CA GLU A 313 106.14 -58.74 -11.16
C GLU A 313 106.11 -57.20 -11.17
N GLY A 314 106.61 -56.56 -12.23
CA GLY A 314 106.46 -55.12 -12.46
C GLY A 314 105.00 -54.71 -12.65
N GLU A 315 104.25 -55.42 -13.49
CA GLU A 315 102.81 -55.24 -13.69
C GLU A 315 102.02 -55.49 -12.39
N ARG A 316 102.33 -56.55 -11.65
CA ARG A 316 101.75 -56.83 -10.33
C ARG A 316 102.01 -55.68 -9.36
N ASN A 317 103.24 -55.14 -9.34
CA ASN A 317 103.59 -54.03 -8.45
C ASN A 317 102.90 -52.73 -8.89
N GLN A 318 102.76 -52.47 -10.20
CA GLN A 318 102.01 -51.33 -10.73
C GLN A 318 100.52 -51.41 -10.35
N ILE A 319 99.91 -52.59 -10.52
CA ILE A 319 98.53 -52.86 -10.09
C ILE A 319 98.42 -52.69 -8.57
N TYR A 320 99.39 -53.17 -7.80
CA TYR A 320 99.41 -53.03 -6.33
C TYR A 320 99.53 -51.56 -5.86
N ILE A 321 100.16 -50.69 -6.66
CA ILE A 321 100.25 -49.24 -6.40
C ILE A 321 98.97 -48.50 -6.84
N GLN A 322 98.31 -48.93 -7.92
CA GLN A 322 97.08 -48.31 -8.44
C GLN A 322 95.81 -48.77 -7.72
N LEU A 323 95.76 -50.01 -7.24
CA LEU A 323 94.60 -50.58 -6.56
C LEU A 323 94.08 -49.72 -5.38
N PRO A 324 94.94 -49.16 -4.50
CA PRO A 324 94.51 -48.26 -3.42
C PRO A 324 93.93 -46.93 -3.92
N GLU A 325 94.38 -46.42 -5.08
CA GLU A 325 93.84 -45.20 -5.69
C GLU A 325 92.46 -45.48 -6.29
N THR A 326 92.29 -46.60 -7.00
CA THR A 326 90.97 -47.01 -7.50
C THR A 326 89.99 -47.25 -6.36
N ASP A 327 90.41 -47.96 -5.29
CA ASP A 327 89.64 -48.17 -4.06
C ASP A 327 89.17 -46.84 -3.44
N LYS A 328 90.05 -45.83 -3.44
CA LYS A 328 89.78 -44.50 -2.89
C LYS A 328 88.75 -43.75 -3.74
N THR A 329 88.88 -43.80 -5.08
CA THR A 329 87.89 -43.20 -5.98
C THR A 329 86.53 -43.90 -5.92
N GLU A 330 86.49 -45.23 -5.81
CA GLU A 330 85.25 -45.99 -5.64
C GLU A 330 84.53 -45.61 -4.34
N LYS A 331 85.27 -45.52 -3.22
CA LYS A 331 84.74 -45.06 -1.92
C LYS A 331 84.21 -43.64 -1.98
N GLN A 332 84.86 -42.74 -2.73
CA GLN A 332 84.36 -41.37 -2.97
C GLN A 332 83.08 -41.38 -3.80
N LEU A 333 83.04 -42.12 -4.91
CA LEU A 333 81.85 -42.23 -5.77
C LEU A 333 80.65 -42.81 -5.00
N MET A 334 80.88 -43.85 -4.20
CA MET A 334 79.87 -44.45 -3.33
C MET A 334 79.38 -43.48 -2.24
N GLY A 335 80.26 -42.60 -1.75
CA GLY A 335 79.90 -41.49 -0.87
C GLY A 335 78.98 -40.48 -1.54
N HIS A 336 79.30 -40.05 -2.77
CA HIS A 336 78.44 -39.16 -3.57
C HIS A 336 77.08 -39.79 -3.89
N ILE A 337 77.03 -41.08 -4.26
CA ILE A 337 75.77 -41.81 -4.49
C ILE A 337 74.91 -41.83 -3.23
N LYS A 338 75.50 -42.10 -2.05
CA LYS A 338 74.79 -42.08 -0.76
C LYS A 338 74.29 -40.68 -0.37
N HIS A 339 74.97 -39.61 -0.80
CA HIS A 339 74.51 -38.23 -0.61
C HIS A 339 73.37 -37.85 -1.56
N LEU A 340 73.39 -38.33 -2.80
CA LEU A 340 72.36 -38.03 -3.81
C LEU A 340 71.05 -38.80 -3.59
N GLN A 341 71.08 -39.98 -2.97
CA GLN A 341 69.88 -40.75 -2.64
C GLN A 341 68.81 -39.99 -1.82
N PRO A 342 69.15 -39.30 -0.70
CA PRO A 342 68.16 -38.51 0.04
C PRO A 342 67.64 -37.29 -0.74
N GLU A 343 68.46 -36.66 -1.59
CA GLU A 343 67.97 -35.60 -2.49
C GLU A 343 66.97 -36.15 -3.52
N GLN A 344 67.26 -37.32 -4.12
CA GLN A 344 66.33 -37.99 -5.03
C GLN A 344 65.01 -38.34 -4.33
N ALA A 345 65.07 -38.87 -3.10
CA ALA A 345 63.87 -39.19 -2.31
C ALA A 345 63.06 -37.94 -1.96
N SER A 346 63.74 -36.85 -1.56
CA SER A 346 63.13 -35.55 -1.26
C SER A 346 62.42 -34.94 -2.48
N LEU A 347 63.06 -34.98 -3.64
CA LEU A 347 62.46 -34.53 -4.91
C LEU A 347 61.27 -35.41 -5.32
N GLN A 348 61.33 -36.71 -5.09
CA GLN A 348 60.19 -37.60 -5.35
C GLN A 348 59.00 -37.31 -4.42
N SER A 349 59.22 -37.08 -3.12
CA SER A 349 58.14 -36.68 -2.21
C SER A 349 57.55 -35.32 -2.58
N GLY A 350 58.39 -34.32 -2.89
CA GLY A 350 57.92 -33.01 -3.34
C GLY A 350 57.11 -33.10 -4.63
N ASN A 351 57.50 -33.96 -5.57
CA ASN A 351 56.74 -34.19 -6.79
C ASN A 351 55.38 -34.85 -6.52
N THR A 352 55.29 -35.81 -5.60
CA THR A 352 53.99 -36.39 -5.20
C THR A 352 53.09 -35.38 -4.49
N ASP A 353 53.67 -34.48 -3.69
CA ASP A 353 52.91 -33.42 -3.02
C ASP A 353 52.33 -32.43 -4.06
N PHE A 354 53.14 -31.96 -5.01
CA PHE A 354 52.68 -31.09 -6.12
C PHE A 354 51.65 -31.78 -7.03
N GLU A 355 51.79 -33.08 -7.29
CA GLU A 355 50.80 -33.84 -8.06
C GLU A 355 49.46 -33.93 -7.32
N SER A 356 49.47 -34.11 -5.99
CA SER A 356 48.26 -34.08 -5.17
C SER A 356 47.62 -32.67 -5.12
N GLU A 357 48.42 -31.61 -5.10
CA GLU A 357 47.92 -30.23 -5.14
C GLU A 357 47.31 -29.89 -6.50
N ASN A 358 47.94 -30.30 -7.61
CA ASN A 358 47.37 -30.18 -8.96
C ASN A 358 46.03 -30.91 -9.09
N GLN A 359 45.93 -32.15 -8.61
CA GLN A 359 44.65 -32.89 -8.61
C GLN A 359 43.56 -32.16 -7.80
N LYS A 360 43.92 -31.60 -6.63
CA LYS A 360 43.01 -30.81 -5.79
C LYS A 360 42.58 -29.50 -6.46
N LEU A 361 43.48 -28.82 -7.16
CA LEU A 361 43.15 -27.62 -7.95
C LEU A 361 42.25 -27.96 -9.14
N GLN A 362 42.49 -29.09 -9.81
CA GLN A 362 41.67 -29.57 -10.93
C GLN A 362 40.25 -29.91 -10.47
N GLN A 363 40.08 -30.63 -9.35
CA GLN A 363 38.77 -30.88 -8.73
C GLN A 363 38.06 -29.58 -8.31
N LYS A 364 38.80 -28.60 -7.77
CA LYS A 364 38.23 -27.30 -7.39
C LYS A 364 37.75 -26.52 -8.62
N LEU A 365 38.46 -26.62 -9.75
CA LEU A 365 38.04 -26.01 -11.02
C LEU A 365 36.78 -26.67 -11.57
N GLU A 366 36.72 -28.01 -11.56
CA GLU A 366 35.56 -28.80 -12.01
C GLU A 366 34.29 -28.43 -11.23
N VAL A 367 34.34 -28.46 -9.89
CA VAL A 367 33.20 -28.06 -9.02
C VAL A 367 32.81 -26.59 -9.22
N MET A 368 33.77 -25.70 -9.48
CA MET A 368 33.48 -24.29 -9.76
C MET A 368 32.77 -24.13 -11.11
N THR A 369 33.17 -24.88 -12.14
CA THR A 369 32.52 -24.88 -13.46
C THR A 369 31.10 -25.43 -13.37
N GLU A 370 30.88 -26.57 -12.72
CA GLU A 370 29.54 -27.14 -12.51
C GLU A 370 28.60 -26.17 -11.79
N LEU A 371 29.06 -25.49 -10.73
CA LEU A 371 28.27 -24.48 -10.01
C LEU A 371 27.92 -23.27 -10.88
N HIS A 372 28.83 -22.83 -11.76
CA HIS A 372 28.55 -21.75 -12.71
C HIS A 372 27.53 -22.15 -13.78
N GLU A 373 27.62 -23.37 -14.30
CA GLU A 373 26.63 -23.93 -15.24
C GLU A 373 25.26 -24.09 -14.58
N GLU A 374 25.20 -24.67 -13.37
CA GLU A 374 23.96 -24.84 -12.64
C GLU A 374 23.30 -23.48 -12.29
N MET A 375 24.09 -22.50 -11.86
CA MET A 375 23.60 -21.14 -11.60
C MET A 375 23.07 -20.48 -12.88
N THR A 376 23.75 -20.64 -14.01
CA THR A 376 23.32 -20.10 -15.31
C THR A 376 21.99 -20.73 -15.75
N ILE A 377 21.87 -22.06 -15.66
CA ILE A 377 20.63 -22.79 -15.97
C ILE A 377 19.50 -22.40 -15.03
N ARG A 378 19.78 -22.22 -13.73
CA ARG A 378 18.81 -21.79 -12.72
C ARG A 378 18.28 -20.38 -13.02
N LEU A 379 19.18 -19.43 -13.29
CA LEU A 379 18.84 -18.05 -13.64
C LEU A 379 18.01 -17.97 -14.93
N TYR A 380 18.38 -18.73 -15.98
CA TYR A 380 17.60 -18.79 -17.21
C TYR A 380 16.18 -19.32 -16.96
N LYS A 381 16.04 -20.39 -16.18
CA LYS A 381 14.72 -20.95 -15.81
C LYS A 381 13.88 -19.94 -15.02
N THR A 382 14.44 -19.26 -14.02
CA THR A 382 13.69 -18.26 -13.24
C THR A 382 13.29 -17.08 -14.11
N PHE A 383 14.18 -16.60 -14.99
CA PHE A 383 13.87 -15.52 -15.93
C PHE A 383 12.73 -15.90 -16.89
N THR A 384 12.78 -17.09 -17.50
CA THR A 384 11.71 -17.56 -18.39
C THR A 384 10.37 -17.68 -17.67
N VAL A 385 10.34 -18.11 -16.40
CA VAL A 385 9.09 -18.15 -15.61
C VAL A 385 8.58 -16.74 -15.32
N GLU A 386 9.45 -15.83 -14.88
CA GLU A 386 9.08 -14.45 -14.56
C GLU A 386 8.59 -13.65 -15.78
N GLU A 387 9.20 -13.86 -16.96
CA GLU A 387 8.76 -13.26 -18.23
C GLU A 387 7.34 -13.74 -18.62
N ASN A 388 7.05 -15.04 -18.49
CA ASN A 388 5.72 -15.60 -18.76
C ASN A 388 4.67 -15.06 -17.77
N ASP A 389 5.02 -14.98 -16.49
CA ASP A 389 4.19 -14.38 -15.44
C ASP A 389 3.88 -12.90 -15.72
N GLN A 390 4.88 -12.13 -16.18
CA GLN A 390 4.72 -10.74 -16.57
C GLN A 390 3.80 -10.59 -17.78
N LEU A 391 3.96 -11.43 -18.81
CA LEU A 391 3.08 -11.46 -19.99
C LEU A 391 1.64 -11.81 -19.62
N GLU A 392 1.41 -12.77 -18.71
CA GLU A 392 0.06 -13.12 -18.25
C GLU A 392 -0.61 -11.96 -17.50
N ARG A 393 0.15 -11.27 -16.63
CA ARG A 393 -0.32 -10.06 -15.92
C ARG A 393 -0.64 -8.93 -16.89
N GLN A 394 0.23 -8.68 -17.88
CA GLN A 394 0.01 -7.67 -18.92
C GLN A 394 -1.23 -7.98 -19.77
N GLY A 395 -1.45 -9.26 -20.12
CA GLY A 395 -2.65 -9.72 -20.83
C GLY A 395 -3.94 -9.57 -20.00
N LYS A 396 -3.88 -9.69 -18.67
CA LYS A 396 -5.01 -9.39 -17.77
C LYS A 396 -5.30 -7.89 -17.69
N LEU A 397 -4.26 -7.06 -17.56
CA LEU A 397 -4.39 -5.60 -17.53
C LEU A 397 -4.97 -5.04 -18.84
N SER A 398 -4.47 -5.50 -20.00
CA SER A 398 -4.97 -5.10 -21.33
C SER A 398 -6.49 -5.31 -21.48
N LYS A 399 -7.03 -6.42 -20.96
CA LYS A 399 -8.49 -6.68 -20.95
C LYS A 399 -9.26 -5.78 -19.99
N GLN A 400 -8.65 -5.38 -18.87
CA GLN A 400 -9.25 -4.43 -17.94
C GLN A 400 -9.26 -3.01 -18.52
N ASP A 401 -8.18 -2.59 -19.19
CA ASP A 401 -8.10 -1.30 -19.88
C ASP A 401 -9.14 -1.22 -21.02
N GLU A 402 -9.34 -2.28 -21.80
CA GLU A 402 -10.40 -2.34 -22.81
C GLU A 402 -11.79 -2.16 -22.18
N TYR A 403 -12.08 -2.84 -21.08
CA TYR A 403 -13.34 -2.69 -20.33
C TYR A 403 -13.50 -1.29 -19.71
N ILE A 404 -12.43 -0.68 -19.22
CA ILE A 404 -12.43 0.70 -18.73
C ILE A 404 -12.75 1.65 -19.89
N SER A 405 -12.08 1.51 -21.05
CA SER A 405 -12.35 2.36 -22.21
C SER A 405 -13.82 2.27 -22.68
N TYR A 406 -14.36 1.05 -22.76
CA TYR A 406 -15.77 0.81 -23.08
C TYR A 406 -16.72 1.45 -22.07
N THR A 407 -16.46 1.30 -20.76
CA THR A 407 -17.33 1.87 -19.73
C THR A 407 -17.24 3.39 -19.67
N THR A 408 -16.07 3.99 -19.92
CA THR A 408 -15.92 5.45 -20.04
C THR A 408 -16.63 6.01 -21.26
N ASP A 409 -16.59 5.31 -22.41
CA ASP A 409 -17.33 5.70 -23.62
C ASP A 409 -18.85 5.67 -23.41
N GLN A 410 -19.36 4.69 -22.67
CA GLN A 410 -20.79 4.64 -22.31
C GLN A 410 -21.15 5.78 -21.35
N LEU A 411 -20.31 6.06 -20.35
CA LEU A 411 -20.52 7.18 -19.43
C LEU A 411 -20.53 8.53 -20.15
N ASP A 412 -19.65 8.73 -21.14
CA ASP A 412 -19.61 9.96 -21.93
C ASP A 412 -20.85 10.17 -22.81
N LYS A 413 -21.42 9.08 -23.37
CA LYS A 413 -22.72 9.13 -24.07
C LYS A 413 -23.85 9.58 -23.13
N TYR A 414 -23.94 9.02 -21.93
CA TYR A 414 -24.93 9.43 -20.94
C TYR A 414 -24.72 10.88 -20.47
N ARG A 415 -23.47 11.32 -20.30
CA ARG A 415 -23.14 12.72 -19.98
C ARG A 415 -23.65 13.68 -21.07
N LYS A 416 -23.41 13.36 -22.35
CA LYS A 416 -23.90 14.16 -23.48
C LYS A 416 -25.43 14.20 -23.55
N GLN A 417 -26.11 13.08 -23.26
CA GLN A 417 -27.58 13.05 -23.18
C GLN A 417 -28.11 13.91 -22.02
N ALA A 418 -27.47 13.87 -20.86
CA ALA A 418 -27.85 14.71 -19.72
C ALA A 418 -27.67 16.21 -20.03
N GLN A 419 -26.54 16.59 -20.64
CA GLN A 419 -26.28 17.97 -21.07
C GLN A 419 -27.31 18.48 -22.08
N HIS A 420 -27.67 17.67 -23.09
CA HIS A 420 -28.72 18.06 -24.05
C HIS A 420 -30.08 18.30 -23.37
N LEU A 421 -30.47 17.46 -22.40
CA LEU A 421 -31.70 17.63 -21.64
C LEU A 421 -31.65 18.86 -20.72
N GLU A 422 -30.48 19.15 -20.14
CA GLU A 422 -30.24 20.37 -19.35
C GLU A 422 -30.40 21.63 -20.22
N GLU A 423 -29.79 21.68 -21.40
CA GLU A 423 -29.96 22.76 -22.38
C GLU A 423 -31.40 22.91 -22.89
N GLU A 424 -32.18 21.83 -22.98
CA GLU A 424 -33.63 21.88 -23.29
C GLU A 424 -34.44 22.48 -22.14
N LEU A 425 -34.14 22.10 -20.89
CA LEU A 425 -34.79 22.64 -19.70
C LEU A 425 -34.46 24.11 -19.48
N GLU A 426 -33.22 24.54 -19.68
CA GLU A 426 -32.83 25.95 -19.61
C GLU A 426 -33.59 26.80 -20.64
N ARG A 427 -33.65 26.36 -21.90
CA ARG A 427 -34.46 27.00 -22.96
C ARG A 427 -35.93 27.09 -22.56
N MET A 428 -36.48 26.02 -21.99
CA MET A 428 -37.86 26.00 -21.51
C MET A 428 -38.08 27.02 -20.37
N ILE A 429 -37.19 27.07 -19.38
CA ILE A 429 -37.25 28.01 -18.24
C ILE A 429 -37.22 29.45 -18.74
N LEU A 430 -36.29 29.79 -19.63
CA LEU A 430 -36.20 31.12 -20.24
C LEU A 430 -37.50 31.49 -20.97
N SER A 431 -38.06 30.58 -21.77
CA SER A 431 -39.33 30.82 -22.47
C SER A 431 -40.52 31.08 -21.53
N TYR A 432 -40.55 30.45 -20.34
CA TYR A 432 -41.57 30.74 -19.33
C TYR A 432 -41.33 32.05 -18.59
N GLN A 433 -40.06 32.41 -18.33
CA GLN A 433 -39.72 33.71 -17.75
C GLN A 433 -40.15 34.87 -18.66
N GLU A 434 -39.92 34.75 -19.97
CA GLU A 434 -40.40 35.70 -20.98
C GLU A 434 -41.93 35.83 -21.00
N GLN A 435 -42.65 34.70 -21.00
CA GLN A 435 -44.12 34.69 -20.93
C GLN A 435 -44.65 35.36 -19.65
N VAL A 436 -44.04 35.08 -18.50
CA VAL A 436 -44.40 35.72 -17.22
C VAL A 436 -44.13 37.23 -17.27
N LEU A 437 -43.04 37.66 -17.89
CA LEU A 437 -42.71 39.09 -18.04
C LEU A 437 -43.69 39.80 -18.98
N LEU A 438 -44.08 39.17 -20.10
CA LEU A 438 -45.11 39.67 -21.02
C LEU A 438 -46.47 39.79 -20.33
N LEU A 439 -46.88 38.80 -19.54
CA LEU A 439 -48.14 38.83 -18.78
C LEU A 439 -48.12 39.92 -17.70
N LYS A 440 -47.01 40.08 -16.97
CA LYS A 440 -46.83 41.17 -15.99
C LYS A 440 -46.92 42.54 -16.65
N LYS A 441 -46.30 42.73 -17.82
CA LYS A 441 -46.39 43.98 -18.59
C LYS A 441 -47.84 44.25 -19.00
N LYS A 442 -48.53 43.28 -19.61
CA LYS A 442 -49.95 43.42 -20.00
C LYS A 442 -50.87 43.73 -18.81
N ALA A 443 -50.61 43.13 -17.64
CA ALA A 443 -51.36 43.43 -16.42
C ALA A 443 -51.13 44.87 -15.93
N HIS A 444 -49.89 45.35 -16.01
CA HIS A 444 -49.54 46.74 -15.68
C HIS A 444 -50.18 47.74 -16.66
N ASP A 445 -50.10 47.48 -17.97
CA ASP A 445 -50.72 48.31 -19.00
C ASP A 445 -52.25 48.38 -18.81
N ASN A 446 -52.91 47.26 -18.48
CA ASN A 446 -54.33 47.22 -18.18
C ASN A 446 -54.69 47.97 -16.87
N TRP A 447 -53.83 47.91 -15.86
CA TRP A 447 -54.01 48.67 -14.62
C TRP A 447 -53.91 50.18 -14.86
N LEU A 448 -52.93 50.63 -15.65
CA LEU A 448 -52.83 52.04 -16.08
C LEU A 448 -54.06 52.49 -16.87
N ALA A 449 -54.58 51.64 -17.78
CA ALA A 449 -55.79 51.93 -18.53
C ALA A 449 -57.03 52.05 -17.61
N ALA A 450 -57.18 51.16 -16.64
CA ALA A 450 -58.26 51.20 -15.65
C ALA A 450 -58.17 52.45 -14.76
N GLN A 451 -56.97 52.80 -14.29
CA GLN A 451 -56.73 54.03 -13.52
C GLN A 451 -57.08 55.29 -14.33
N THR A 452 -56.70 55.33 -15.61
CA THR A 452 -57.04 56.44 -16.52
C THR A 452 -58.56 56.55 -16.72
N ALA A 453 -59.25 55.42 -16.91
CA ALA A 453 -60.71 55.38 -17.02
C ALA A 453 -61.40 55.86 -15.73
N GLU A 454 -60.89 55.50 -14.55
CA GLU A 454 -61.42 55.97 -13.26
C GLU A 454 -61.22 57.48 -13.06
N ILE A 455 -60.06 58.03 -13.43
CA ILE A 455 -59.82 59.48 -13.41
C ILE A 455 -60.83 60.21 -14.31
N ASN A 456 -61.02 59.73 -15.54
CA ASN A 456 -61.99 60.29 -16.49
C ASN A 456 -63.42 60.23 -15.95
N LEU A 457 -63.82 59.09 -15.38
CA LEU A 457 -65.14 58.89 -14.79
C LEU A 457 -65.37 59.82 -13.59
N ASN A 458 -64.34 60.04 -12.75
CA ASN A 458 -64.41 61.00 -11.65
C ASN A 458 -64.44 62.46 -12.14
N GLY A 459 -63.83 62.78 -13.28
CA GLY A 459 -64.02 64.05 -14.00
C GLY A 459 -65.49 64.24 -14.41
N LEU A 460 -66.06 63.28 -15.14
CA LEU A 460 -67.45 63.29 -15.57
C LEU A 460 -68.44 63.36 -14.40
N ARG A 461 -68.17 62.68 -13.26
CA ARG A 461 -68.96 62.82 -12.03
C ARG A 461 -68.97 64.25 -11.51
N LYS A 462 -67.82 64.92 -11.47
CA LYS A 462 -67.70 66.33 -11.04
C LYS A 462 -68.44 67.28 -11.99
N GLU A 463 -68.36 67.06 -13.29
CA GLU A 463 -69.10 67.85 -14.28
C GLU A 463 -70.62 67.62 -14.17
N ASN A 464 -71.06 66.37 -14.07
CA ASN A 464 -72.46 66.02 -13.88
C ASN A 464 -73.04 66.65 -12.60
N ALA A 465 -72.27 66.67 -11.50
CA ALA A 465 -72.64 67.38 -10.27
C ALA A 465 -72.80 68.90 -10.51
N LYS A 466 -71.87 69.55 -11.22
CA LYS A 466 -72.00 70.97 -11.61
C LYS A 466 -73.25 71.22 -12.47
N TYR A 467 -73.56 70.33 -13.42
CA TYR A 467 -74.76 70.46 -14.27
C TYR A 467 -76.05 70.27 -13.47
N ARG A 468 -76.10 69.30 -12.53
CA ARG A 468 -77.23 69.14 -11.61
C ARG A 468 -77.43 70.35 -10.70
N GLN A 469 -76.36 70.94 -10.19
CA GLN A 469 -76.44 72.18 -9.41
C GLN A 469 -77.00 73.33 -10.26
N LYS A 470 -76.47 73.55 -11.47
CA LYS A 470 -77.00 74.56 -12.40
C LYS A 470 -78.48 74.34 -12.72
N LEU A 471 -78.90 73.07 -12.91
CA LEU A 471 -80.29 72.72 -13.15
C LEU A 471 -81.18 73.10 -11.96
N ALA A 472 -80.79 72.70 -10.74
CA ALA A 472 -81.49 73.06 -9.51
C ALA A 472 -81.56 74.59 -9.29
N ASP A 473 -80.49 75.33 -9.61
CA ASP A 473 -80.48 76.80 -9.56
C ASP A 473 -81.47 77.39 -10.58
N THR A 474 -81.58 76.83 -11.78
CA THR A 474 -82.57 77.26 -12.79
C THR A 474 -84.01 76.88 -12.42
N GLU A 475 -84.23 75.71 -11.82
CA GLU A 475 -85.53 75.28 -11.29
C GLU A 475 -85.96 76.18 -10.13
N MET A 476 -85.06 76.53 -9.20
CA MET A 476 -85.35 77.48 -8.12
C MET A 476 -85.69 78.87 -8.68
N LYS A 477 -84.97 79.36 -9.70
CA LYS A 477 -85.31 80.62 -10.39
C LYS A 477 -86.68 80.55 -11.07
N PHE A 478 -86.99 79.46 -11.76
CA PHE A 478 -88.30 79.26 -12.40
C PHE A 478 -89.43 79.21 -11.37
N ASN A 479 -89.26 78.43 -10.30
CA ASN A 479 -90.22 78.35 -9.19
C ASN A 479 -90.40 79.70 -8.48
N PHE A 480 -89.33 80.50 -8.34
CA PHE A 480 -89.42 81.86 -7.80
C PHE A 480 -90.25 82.78 -8.70
N LEU A 481 -89.99 82.77 -10.02
CA LEU A 481 -90.77 83.53 -11.02
C LEU A 481 -92.24 83.06 -11.07
N GLN A 482 -92.50 81.76 -10.93
CA GLN A 482 -93.85 81.20 -10.88
C GLN A 482 -94.61 81.61 -9.61
N LYS A 483 -93.90 81.77 -8.47
CA LYS A 483 -94.47 82.14 -7.18
C LYS A 483 -94.60 83.66 -6.98
N TYR A 484 -93.81 84.45 -7.71
CA TYR A 484 -93.86 85.92 -7.73
C TYR A 484 -93.80 86.46 -9.19
N PRO A 485 -94.90 86.38 -9.96
CA PRO A 485 -94.92 86.79 -11.38
C PRO A 485 -94.61 88.27 -11.64
N SER A 486 -94.70 89.12 -10.60
CA SER A 486 -94.62 90.58 -10.71
C SER A 486 -93.25 91.17 -10.32
N ALA A 487 -92.22 90.34 -10.13
CA ALA A 487 -90.85 90.78 -9.83
C ALA A 487 -89.92 90.56 -11.05
N VAL A 488 -90.30 91.14 -12.18
CA VAL A 488 -89.51 91.15 -13.42
C VAL A 488 -89.17 92.61 -13.77
N ASP A 489 -88.03 93.08 -13.26
CA ASP A 489 -87.35 94.23 -13.82
C ASP A 489 -86.44 93.76 -14.97
N VAL A 490 -86.78 94.18 -16.18
CA VAL A 490 -85.98 94.02 -17.41
C VAL A 490 -85.72 95.41 -17.95
N PRO A 491 -84.45 95.83 -18.05
CA PRO A 491 -83.79 95.82 -19.37
C PRO A 491 -82.29 95.43 -19.26
N ASN A 492 -81.49 95.24 -20.32
CA ASN A 492 -81.71 95.51 -21.74
C ASN A 492 -80.87 94.56 -22.64
N THR A 493 -81.08 94.66 -23.94
CA THR A 493 -80.29 94.09 -25.05
C THR A 493 -78.76 94.14 -24.88
N GLY A 494 -78.08 93.05 -25.27
CA GLY A 494 -76.64 92.99 -25.50
C GLY A 494 -76.28 92.02 -26.62
N PHE A 495 -76.51 92.43 -27.88
CA PHE A 495 -76.28 91.60 -29.07
C PHE A 495 -74.78 91.54 -29.40
N GLY A 496 -74.05 90.61 -28.79
CA GLY A 496 -72.61 90.41 -29.00
C GLY A 496 -72.30 89.30 -30.01
N ARG A 497 -71.88 89.67 -31.23
CA ARG A 497 -71.20 88.75 -32.15
C ARG A 497 -69.75 88.60 -31.71
N GLU A 498 -69.29 87.39 -31.42
CA GLU A 498 -67.89 87.00 -31.65
C GLU A 498 -67.81 85.62 -32.31
N SER A 499 -66.83 85.46 -33.20
CA SER A 499 -66.70 84.34 -34.13
C SER A 499 -66.04 83.10 -33.50
N PRO A 500 -66.24 81.89 -34.05
CA PRO A 500 -65.55 80.70 -33.56
C PRO A 500 -64.06 80.74 -33.97
N VAL A 501 -63.16 80.82 -32.98
CA VAL A 501 -61.73 80.55 -33.20
C VAL A 501 -61.51 79.04 -33.07
N TRP A 502 -61.19 78.40 -34.18
CA TRP A 502 -60.63 77.05 -34.18
C TRP A 502 -59.18 77.11 -33.69
N SER A 503 -58.87 76.40 -32.60
CA SER A 503 -57.49 76.14 -32.18
C SER A 503 -57.27 74.64 -32.00
N PHE A 504 -56.83 73.98 -33.07
CA PHE A 504 -56.06 72.75 -32.96
C PHE A 504 -54.73 73.04 -32.24
N SER A 505 -54.32 72.19 -31.30
CA SER A 505 -52.92 72.00 -30.91
C SER A 505 -52.74 70.67 -30.18
N THR A 506 -51.97 69.76 -30.81
CA THR A 506 -51.23 68.60 -30.26
C THR A 506 -51.87 67.75 -29.16
#